data_AF-A0A7K0DBG6-F1
#
_entry.id   AF-A0A7K0DBG6-F1
#
_cell.length_a   1.000
_cell.length_b   1.000
_cell.length_c   1.000
_cell.angle_alpha   90.00
_cell.angle_beta   90.00
_cell.angle_gamma   90.00
#
_symmetry.space_group_name_H-M   'P 1'
#
loop_
_entity.id
_entity.type
_entity.pdbx_description
1 polymer ?
#
loop_
_entity_poly.entity_id
_entity_poly.type
_entity_poly.pdbx_seq_one_letter_code
_entity_poly.pdbx_strand_id
1 'polypeptide(L)'
;MTRTVETHWTAGPNAEQYAVSMGASVAKSINRLETSPEMIDSAFSKTMQYMQAQCTVDPAAVLGKTWESVVTAMQVGSAMFAITSRTEGTVECRIDHEIRQLPAIGPRTFPNVGQWLNAFWLAIVCRDQDRMTQLCNFPVERLREAEGETDEFVYLWADTLQTYWLRRPGVVEKLTATINASYPDVATLMPKDRLEKLVYQPINLFHRFLTEDRAGFDDALVEALELHKMYWTADEDRAKKTAGRIALGPLAITCFAYDGEFPIDVESGYIPKELVQRGWLGEFPV
;
A
#
# COMPACT_ATOMS: atom_id res chain seq x y z
N MET A 1 28.05 -1.17 1.37
CA MET A 1 28.00 -0.40 2.63
C MET A 1 26.57 0.03 2.78
N THR A 2 25.91 -0.36 3.88
CA THR A 2 24.51 -0.05 4.11
C THR A 2 24.31 1.47 4.21
N ARG A 3 23.28 1.97 3.52
CA ARG A 3 22.89 3.38 3.48
C ARG A 3 21.64 3.57 4.32
N THR A 4 21.64 4.59 5.17
CA THR A 4 20.51 4.87 6.06
C THR A 4 19.82 6.17 5.63
N VAL A 5 18.50 6.11 5.47
CA VAL A 5 17.65 7.29 5.22
C VAL A 5 16.78 7.55 6.46
N GLU A 6 17.08 8.65 7.16
CA GLU A 6 16.42 9.02 8.41
C GLU A 6 14.97 9.47 8.21
N THR A 7 14.06 9.00 9.07
CA THR A 7 12.67 9.44 9.09
C THR A 7 12.55 10.90 9.51
N HIS A 8 11.48 11.58 9.07
CA HIS A 8 11.17 12.96 9.50
C HIS A 8 10.51 13.02 10.88
N TRP A 9 10.39 11.89 11.55
CA TRP A 9 9.65 11.75 12.77
C TRP A 9 10.41 10.86 13.75
N THR A 10 10.11 11.08 15.02
CA THR A 10 10.47 10.21 16.14
C THR A 10 9.19 9.90 16.92
N ALA A 11 9.14 8.75 17.60
CA ALA A 11 8.01 8.43 18.47
C ALA A 11 7.90 9.51 19.57
N GLY A 12 6.80 10.27 19.55
CA GLY A 12 6.50 11.23 20.61
C GLY A 12 6.04 10.53 21.89
N PRO A 13 6.00 11.23 23.04
CA PRO A 13 5.64 10.62 24.34
C PRO A 13 4.24 10.00 24.38
N ASN A 14 3.35 10.42 23.47
CA ASN A 14 1.98 9.90 23.37
C ASN A 14 1.78 8.92 22.21
N ALA A 15 2.84 8.52 21.49
CA ALA A 15 2.72 7.69 20.29
C ALA A 15 2.10 6.31 20.60
N GLU A 16 2.54 5.67 21.68
CA GLU A 16 1.98 4.40 22.14
C GLU A 16 0.51 4.51 22.54
N GLN A 17 0.16 5.53 23.33
CA GLN A 17 -1.23 5.76 23.76
C GLN A 17 -2.14 6.03 22.55
N TYR A 18 -1.64 6.80 21.58
CA TYR A 18 -2.35 7.05 20.32
C TYR A 18 -2.55 5.75 19.52
N ALA A 19 -1.51 4.93 19.37
CA ALA A 19 -1.62 3.64 18.67
C ALA A 19 -2.62 2.70 19.36
N VAL A 20 -2.63 2.64 20.70
CA VAL A 20 -3.62 1.86 21.47
C VAL A 20 -5.05 2.36 21.23
N SER A 21 -5.26 3.68 21.29
CA SER A 21 -6.57 4.29 21.01
C SER A 21 -7.05 3.98 19.59
N MET A 22 -6.15 4.07 18.60
CA MET A 22 -6.44 3.72 17.21
C MET A 22 -6.80 2.25 17.05
N GLY A 23 -6.09 1.34 17.72
CA GLY A 23 -6.41 -0.10 17.72
C GLY A 23 -7.82 -0.38 18.23
N ALA A 24 -8.22 0.25 19.34
CA ALA A 24 -9.59 0.12 19.86
C ALA A 24 -10.66 0.68 18.89
N SER A 25 -10.34 1.76 18.16
CA SER A 25 -11.21 2.33 17.14
C SER A 25 -11.34 1.43 15.90
N VAL A 26 -10.24 0.79 15.48
CA VAL A 26 -10.20 -0.20 14.39
C VAL A 26 -11.03 -1.41 14.75
N ALA A 27 -10.84 -2.02 15.93
CA ALA A 27 -11.62 -3.18 16.38
C ALA A 27 -13.13 -2.88 16.37
N LYS A 28 -13.55 -1.71 16.88
CA LYS A 28 -14.95 -1.26 16.81
C LYS A 28 -15.48 -1.11 15.38
N SER A 29 -14.63 -0.69 14.44
CA SER A 29 -15.02 -0.52 13.04
C SER A 29 -15.16 -1.88 12.35
N ILE A 30 -14.22 -2.80 12.59
CA ILE A 30 -14.23 -4.17 12.07
C ILE A 30 -15.45 -4.94 12.57
N ASN A 31 -15.75 -4.87 13.88
CA ASN A 31 -16.91 -5.56 14.48
C ASN A 31 -18.27 -5.12 13.92
N ARG A 32 -18.32 -3.99 13.22
CA ARG A 32 -19.56 -3.49 12.58
C ARG A 32 -19.68 -3.91 11.12
N LEU A 33 -18.65 -4.48 10.49
CA LEU A 33 -18.66 -4.74 9.06
C LEU A 33 -19.71 -5.78 8.63
N GLU A 34 -20.04 -6.75 9.48
CA GLU A 34 -21.09 -7.74 9.16
C GLU A 34 -22.50 -7.12 9.17
N THR A 35 -22.73 -6.09 9.99
CA THR A 35 -24.02 -5.38 10.08
C THR A 35 -24.09 -4.10 9.24
N SER A 36 -22.93 -3.54 8.89
CA SER A 36 -22.75 -2.27 8.18
C SER A 36 -21.59 -2.37 7.17
N PRO A 37 -21.67 -3.27 6.18
CA PRO A 37 -20.61 -3.51 5.21
C PRO A 37 -20.27 -2.29 4.34
N GLU A 38 -21.20 -1.35 4.20
CA GLU A 38 -20.99 -0.07 3.50
C GLU A 38 -19.91 0.81 4.14
N MET A 39 -19.55 0.57 5.41
CA MET A 39 -18.52 1.33 6.13
C MET A 39 -17.10 0.82 5.89
N ILE A 40 -16.90 -0.15 4.99
CA ILE A 40 -15.62 -0.83 4.80
C ILE A 40 -14.50 0.09 4.29
N ASP A 41 -14.83 1.13 3.53
CA ASP A 41 -13.88 2.13 3.04
C ASP A 41 -13.30 2.98 4.19
N SER A 42 -14.16 3.37 5.13
CA SER A 42 -13.83 4.07 6.36
C SER A 42 -13.03 3.16 7.31
N ALA A 43 -13.43 1.89 7.42
CA ALA A 43 -12.70 0.89 8.18
C ALA A 43 -11.28 0.71 7.63
N PHE A 44 -11.13 0.57 6.31
CA PHE A 44 -9.83 0.47 5.63
C PHE A 44 -8.96 1.71 5.87
N SER A 45 -9.55 2.90 5.78
CA SER A 45 -8.85 4.15 6.06
C SER A 45 -8.33 4.22 7.50
N LYS A 46 -9.10 3.69 8.48
CA LYS A 46 -8.68 3.62 9.89
C LYS A 46 -7.61 2.56 10.12
N THR A 47 -7.69 1.39 9.48
CA THR A 47 -6.67 0.34 9.61
C THR A 47 -5.33 0.82 9.05
N MET A 48 -5.34 1.59 7.96
CA MET A 48 -4.16 2.26 7.42
C MET A 48 -3.53 3.23 8.42
N GLN A 49 -4.33 4.08 9.07
CA GLN A 49 -3.84 5.01 10.09
C GLN A 49 -3.31 4.28 11.33
N TYR A 50 -3.96 3.20 11.74
CA TYR A 50 -3.50 2.37 12.86
C TYR A 50 -2.15 1.71 12.55
N MET A 51 -2.00 1.13 11.36
CA MET A 51 -0.74 0.55 10.90
C MET A 51 0.40 1.58 10.85
N GLN A 52 0.12 2.78 10.34
CA GLN A 52 1.07 3.90 10.35
C GLN A 52 1.44 4.35 11.76
N ALA A 53 0.49 4.33 12.70
CA ALA A 53 0.74 4.63 14.10
C ALA A 53 1.62 3.56 14.76
N GLN A 54 1.40 2.27 14.46
CA GLN A 54 2.27 1.19 14.95
C GLN A 54 3.69 1.33 14.41
N CYS A 55 3.85 1.58 13.11
CA CYS A 55 5.19 1.80 12.53
C CYS A 55 5.85 3.09 13.02
N THR A 56 5.11 4.03 13.63
CA THR A 56 5.70 5.18 14.32
C THR A 56 6.30 4.79 15.67
N VAL A 57 5.69 3.84 16.38
CA VAL A 57 6.17 3.33 17.67
C VAL A 57 7.29 2.31 17.47
N ASP A 58 7.18 1.51 16.42
CA ASP A 58 8.08 0.42 16.06
C ASP A 58 8.54 0.58 14.59
N PRO A 59 9.52 1.48 14.33
CA PRO A 59 9.99 1.81 12.97
C PRO A 59 10.57 0.64 12.19
N ALA A 60 11.08 -0.38 12.88
CA ALA A 60 11.67 -1.56 12.27
C ALA A 60 10.65 -2.72 12.10
N ALA A 61 9.44 -2.58 12.66
CA ALA A 61 8.40 -3.60 12.73
C ALA A 61 8.84 -4.88 13.47
N VAL A 62 9.61 -4.74 14.55
CA VAL A 62 10.10 -5.87 15.38
C VAL A 62 9.07 -6.41 16.36
N LEU A 63 7.90 -5.79 16.48
CA LEU A 63 6.80 -6.23 17.33
C LEU A 63 5.72 -6.91 16.51
N GLY A 64 5.19 -8.04 17.01
CA GLY A 64 4.12 -8.79 16.34
C GLY A 64 2.88 -7.94 16.12
N LYS A 65 2.59 -7.03 17.06
CA LYS A 65 1.47 -6.07 16.94
C LYS A 65 1.60 -5.14 15.72
N THR A 66 2.82 -4.78 15.34
CA THR A 66 3.06 -3.96 14.13
C THR A 66 2.73 -4.78 12.89
N TRP A 67 3.20 -6.03 12.82
CA TRP A 67 2.85 -6.96 11.76
C TRP A 67 1.34 -7.22 11.68
N GLU A 68 0.69 -7.54 12.79
CA GLU A 68 -0.77 -7.73 12.87
C GLU A 68 -1.53 -6.52 12.33
N SER A 69 -1.07 -5.29 12.61
CA SER A 69 -1.70 -4.09 12.06
C SER A 69 -1.60 -3.99 10.53
N VAL A 70 -0.50 -4.45 9.94
CA VAL A 70 -0.30 -4.52 8.48
C VAL A 70 -1.22 -5.59 7.89
N VAL A 71 -1.26 -6.78 8.49
CA VAL A 71 -2.14 -7.89 8.08
C VAL A 71 -3.61 -7.48 8.17
N THR A 72 -4.04 -6.86 9.26
CA THR A 72 -5.42 -6.39 9.42
C THR A 72 -5.79 -5.33 8.38
N ALA A 73 -4.88 -4.39 8.06
CA ALA A 73 -5.12 -3.44 6.98
C ALA A 73 -5.23 -4.13 5.61
N MET A 74 -4.36 -5.11 5.33
CA MET A 74 -4.37 -5.92 4.12
C MET A 74 -5.69 -6.69 3.95
N GLN A 75 -6.16 -7.32 5.04
CA GLN A 75 -7.38 -8.12 5.10
C GLN A 75 -8.63 -7.27 4.82
N VAL A 76 -8.75 -6.11 5.49
CA VAL A 76 -9.87 -5.17 5.27
C VAL A 76 -9.84 -4.58 3.86
N GLY A 77 -8.66 -4.19 3.37
CA GLY A 77 -8.49 -3.67 2.01
C GLY A 77 -8.93 -4.67 0.94
N SER A 78 -8.51 -5.94 1.07
CA SER A 78 -8.91 -7.01 0.15
C SER A 78 -10.40 -7.32 0.23
N ALA A 79 -10.97 -7.32 1.44
CA ALA A 79 -12.40 -7.55 1.65
C ALA A 79 -13.27 -6.48 1.00
N MET A 80 -12.83 -5.21 0.99
CA MET A 80 -13.53 -4.11 0.29
C MET A 80 -13.75 -4.42 -1.20
N PHE A 81 -12.70 -4.86 -1.90
CA PHE A 81 -12.81 -5.25 -3.31
C PHE A 81 -13.67 -6.51 -3.48
N ALA A 82 -13.57 -7.46 -2.55
CA ALA A 82 -14.37 -8.69 -2.61
C ALA A 82 -15.89 -8.44 -2.52
N ILE A 83 -16.33 -7.64 -1.55
CA ILE A 83 -17.78 -7.39 -1.31
C ILE A 83 -18.41 -6.43 -2.31
N THR A 84 -17.60 -5.57 -2.94
CA THR A 84 -18.06 -4.64 -3.99
C THR A 84 -18.04 -5.26 -5.39
N SER A 85 -17.39 -6.42 -5.55
CA SER A 85 -17.39 -7.20 -6.81
C SER A 85 -18.60 -8.12 -6.96
N ARG A 86 -19.35 -8.36 -5.88
CA ARG A 86 -20.51 -9.27 -5.86
C ARG A 86 -21.78 -8.49 -5.59
N THR A 87 -22.86 -8.80 -6.30
CA THR A 87 -24.17 -8.15 -6.12
C THR A 87 -25.04 -8.80 -5.06
N GLU A 88 -24.78 -10.07 -4.72
CA GLU A 88 -25.57 -10.85 -3.77
C GLU A 88 -24.70 -11.85 -2.99
N GLY A 89 -25.27 -12.40 -1.91
CA GLY A 89 -24.62 -13.38 -1.05
C GLY A 89 -23.70 -12.77 0.00
N THR A 90 -22.86 -13.62 0.59
CA THR A 90 -21.82 -13.23 1.55
C THR A 90 -20.43 -13.54 0.99
N VAL A 91 -19.46 -12.78 1.46
CA VAL A 91 -18.04 -13.04 1.27
C VAL A 91 -17.49 -13.48 2.61
N GLU A 92 -16.99 -14.71 2.65
CA GLU A 92 -16.17 -15.17 3.77
C GLU A 92 -14.79 -14.52 3.69
N CYS A 93 -14.37 -13.83 4.73
CA CYS A 93 -13.03 -13.25 4.80
C CYS A 93 -12.47 -13.33 6.22
N ARG A 94 -11.18 -13.67 6.32
CA ARG A 94 -10.43 -13.51 7.56
C ARG A 94 -10.10 -12.04 7.77
N ILE A 95 -10.51 -11.48 8.90
CA ILE A 95 -10.19 -10.11 9.33
C ILE A 95 -9.92 -10.15 10.84
N ASP A 96 -8.71 -9.77 11.23
CA ASP A 96 -8.28 -9.64 12.64
C ASP A 96 -8.51 -10.94 13.42
N HIS A 97 -7.88 -12.03 12.95
CA HIS A 97 -7.96 -13.40 13.49
C HIS A 97 -9.33 -14.10 13.43
N GLU A 98 -10.40 -13.40 13.03
CA GLU A 98 -11.76 -13.96 12.92
C GLU A 98 -12.16 -14.22 11.46
N ILE A 99 -12.86 -15.33 11.21
CA ILE A 99 -13.57 -15.56 9.95
C ILE A 99 -14.91 -14.84 10.02
N ARG A 100 -15.10 -13.86 9.13
CA ARG A 100 -16.29 -13.01 9.05
C ARG A 100 -17.08 -13.29 7.78
N GLN A 101 -18.40 -13.15 7.85
CA GLN A 101 -19.31 -13.29 6.71
C GLN A 101 -19.85 -11.91 6.33
N LEU A 102 -19.13 -11.21 5.45
CA LEU A 102 -19.53 -9.87 5.03
C LEU A 102 -20.58 -9.93 3.93
N PRO A 103 -21.72 -9.23 4.06
CA PRO A 103 -22.69 -9.15 2.98
C PRO A 103 -22.08 -8.49 1.74
N ALA A 104 -22.36 -9.05 0.57
CA ALA A 104 -22.06 -8.42 -0.70
C ALA A 104 -22.89 -7.13 -0.83
N ILE A 105 -22.24 -6.04 -1.26
CA ILE A 105 -22.90 -4.73 -1.38
C ILE A 105 -23.02 -4.27 -2.84
N GLY A 106 -22.48 -5.04 -3.78
CA GLY A 106 -22.48 -4.69 -5.19
C GLY A 106 -21.57 -3.52 -5.53
N PRO A 107 -21.61 -3.09 -6.80
CA PRO A 107 -20.95 -1.88 -7.24
C PRO A 107 -21.26 -0.66 -6.35
N ARG A 108 -20.20 0.06 -5.99
CA ARG A 108 -20.23 1.32 -5.24
C ARG A 108 -19.37 2.35 -5.95
N THR A 109 -19.50 3.63 -5.56
CA THR A 109 -18.64 4.73 -6.03
C THR A 109 -17.27 4.76 -5.35
N PHE A 110 -17.06 3.83 -4.41
CA PHE A 110 -15.77 3.28 -3.99
C PHE A 110 -15.76 1.78 -4.40
N PRO A 111 -14.62 1.10 -4.52
CA PRO A 111 -13.25 1.55 -4.32
C PRO A 111 -12.63 2.20 -5.56
N ASN A 112 -11.70 3.14 -5.35
CA ASN A 112 -10.95 3.79 -6.42
C ASN A 112 -9.55 3.18 -6.64
N VAL A 113 -8.87 3.62 -7.72
CA VAL A 113 -7.53 3.10 -8.08
C VAL A 113 -6.46 3.34 -7.01
N GLY A 114 -6.54 4.43 -6.25
CA GLY A 114 -5.61 4.68 -5.14
C GLY A 114 -5.78 3.70 -3.98
N GLN A 115 -7.03 3.36 -3.66
CA GLN A 115 -7.35 2.31 -2.69
C GLN A 115 -6.93 0.93 -3.19
N TRP A 116 -7.05 0.66 -4.49
CA TRP A 116 -6.57 -0.58 -5.10
C TRP A 116 -5.06 -0.71 -4.97
N LEU A 117 -4.31 0.35 -5.28
CA LEU A 117 -2.86 0.39 -5.11
C LEU A 117 -2.47 0.12 -3.65
N ASN A 118 -3.12 0.79 -2.68
CA ASN A 118 -2.85 0.53 -1.25
C ASN A 118 -3.12 -0.92 -0.84
N ALA A 119 -4.26 -1.49 -1.25
CA ALA A 119 -4.59 -2.88 -0.95
C ALA A 119 -3.59 -3.85 -1.59
N PHE A 120 -3.18 -3.59 -2.84
CA PHE A 120 -2.20 -4.40 -3.56
C PHE A 120 -0.80 -4.31 -2.93
N TRP A 121 -0.36 -3.12 -2.53
CA TRP A 121 0.90 -2.94 -1.78
C TRP A 121 0.91 -3.72 -0.48
N LEU A 122 -0.18 -3.66 0.28
CA LEU A 122 -0.31 -4.43 1.51
C LEU A 122 -0.28 -5.95 1.26
N ALA A 123 -0.94 -6.43 0.20
CA ALA A 123 -0.89 -7.84 -0.17
C ALA A 123 0.54 -8.27 -0.55
N ILE A 124 1.29 -7.42 -1.25
CA ILE A 124 2.72 -7.64 -1.54
C ILE A 124 3.55 -7.68 -0.27
N VAL A 125 3.40 -6.71 0.64
CA VAL A 125 4.14 -6.67 1.91
C VAL A 125 3.84 -7.91 2.76
N CYS A 126 2.59 -8.40 2.76
CA CYS A 126 2.22 -9.62 3.46
C CYS A 126 2.55 -10.93 2.71
N ARG A 127 3.00 -10.85 1.45
CA ARG A 127 3.25 -11.98 0.53
C ARG A 127 2.04 -12.89 0.35
N ASP A 128 0.84 -12.31 0.44
CA ASP A 128 -0.41 -13.04 0.24
C ASP A 128 -0.74 -13.11 -1.26
N GLN A 129 -0.24 -14.15 -1.90
CA GLN A 129 -0.36 -14.34 -3.35
C GLN A 129 -1.81 -14.53 -3.82
N ASP A 130 -2.66 -15.14 -2.97
CA ASP A 130 -4.07 -15.37 -3.30
C ASP A 130 -4.81 -14.03 -3.36
N ARG A 131 -4.58 -13.14 -2.39
CA ARG A 131 -5.18 -11.81 -2.39
C ARG A 131 -4.59 -10.91 -3.47
N MET A 132 -3.30 -11.01 -3.75
CA MET A 132 -2.71 -10.33 -4.92
C MET A 132 -3.42 -10.76 -6.21
N THR A 133 -3.65 -12.06 -6.39
CA THR A 133 -4.36 -12.60 -7.55
C THR A 133 -5.81 -12.13 -7.60
N GLN A 134 -6.51 -12.14 -6.46
CA GLN A 134 -7.87 -11.64 -6.36
C GLN A 134 -7.95 -10.16 -6.75
N LEU A 135 -7.08 -9.31 -6.20
CA LEU A 135 -7.03 -7.89 -6.51
C LEU A 135 -6.70 -7.63 -7.98
N CYS A 136 -5.78 -8.39 -8.57
CA CYS A 136 -5.44 -8.23 -9.98
C CYS A 136 -6.52 -8.70 -10.96
N ASN A 137 -7.51 -9.47 -10.50
CA ASN A 137 -8.68 -9.82 -11.29
C ASN A 137 -9.81 -8.76 -11.18
N PHE A 138 -9.68 -7.75 -10.34
CA PHE A 138 -10.62 -6.64 -10.28
C PHE A 138 -10.48 -5.74 -11.54
N PRO A 139 -11.53 -5.53 -12.35
CA PRO A 139 -11.42 -4.77 -13.60
C PRO A 139 -10.98 -3.33 -13.38
N VAL A 140 -10.03 -2.83 -14.17
CA VAL A 140 -9.56 -1.43 -14.08
C VAL A 140 -10.67 -0.46 -14.45
N GLU A 141 -11.56 -0.83 -15.35
CA GLU A 141 -12.74 -0.07 -15.77
C GLU A 141 -13.66 0.21 -14.58
N ARG A 142 -13.80 -0.75 -13.66
CA ARG A 142 -14.56 -0.56 -12.43
C ARG A 142 -13.90 0.43 -11.47
N LEU A 143 -12.57 0.55 -11.50
CA LEU A 143 -11.85 1.59 -10.74
C LEU A 143 -12.08 2.99 -11.31
N ARG A 144 -12.32 3.10 -12.63
CA ARG A 144 -12.62 4.37 -13.33
C ARG A 144 -14.03 4.89 -13.05
N GLU A 145 -14.93 4.02 -12.66
CA GLU A 145 -16.32 4.36 -12.28
C GLU A 145 -16.42 4.94 -10.86
N ALA A 146 -15.33 4.94 -10.09
CA ALA A 146 -15.30 5.52 -8.75
C ALA A 146 -15.46 7.06 -8.79
N GLU A 147 -15.95 7.64 -7.71
CA GLU A 147 -16.06 9.10 -7.58
C GLU A 147 -14.67 9.76 -7.53
N GLY A 148 -14.53 10.84 -8.29
CA GLY A 148 -13.32 11.66 -8.37
C GLY A 148 -12.49 11.41 -9.62
N GLU A 149 -11.80 12.46 -10.07
CA GLU A 149 -10.91 12.38 -11.22
C GLU A 149 -9.46 12.15 -10.77
N THR A 150 -8.72 11.36 -11.54
CA THR A 150 -7.28 11.18 -11.38
C THR A 150 -6.63 11.00 -12.75
N ASP A 151 -5.33 11.29 -12.84
CA ASP A 151 -4.60 11.20 -14.09
C ASP A 151 -4.58 9.78 -14.65
N GLU A 152 -4.63 9.68 -15.98
CA GLU A 152 -4.73 8.42 -16.71
C GLU A 152 -3.60 7.43 -16.37
N PHE A 153 -2.40 7.94 -16.11
CA PHE A 153 -1.25 7.10 -15.80
C PHE A 153 -1.45 6.23 -14.55
N VAL A 154 -2.32 6.63 -13.60
CA VAL A 154 -2.59 5.85 -12.39
C VAL A 154 -3.37 4.57 -12.73
N TYR A 155 -4.28 4.62 -13.70
CA TYR A 155 -4.99 3.44 -14.20
C TYR A 155 -4.08 2.56 -15.05
N LEU A 156 -3.26 3.15 -15.91
CA LEU A 156 -2.23 2.42 -16.67
C LEU A 156 -1.24 1.73 -15.72
N TRP A 157 -0.92 2.37 -14.60
CA TRP A 157 -0.05 1.79 -13.58
C TRP A 157 -0.68 0.58 -12.91
N ALA A 158 -1.94 0.67 -12.51
CA ALA A 158 -2.67 -0.48 -11.99
C ALA A 158 -2.72 -1.63 -13.00
N ASP A 159 -3.04 -1.36 -14.27
CA ASP A 159 -3.06 -2.36 -15.35
C ASP A 159 -1.66 -2.99 -15.60
N THR A 160 -0.58 -2.21 -15.50
CA THR A 160 0.80 -2.72 -15.57
C THR A 160 1.07 -3.74 -14.46
N LEU A 161 0.70 -3.42 -13.21
CA LEU A 161 0.87 -4.31 -12.06
C LEU A 161 0.02 -5.57 -12.18
N GLN A 162 -1.24 -5.44 -12.64
CA GLN A 162 -2.11 -6.58 -12.92
C GLN A 162 -1.52 -7.50 -13.99
N THR A 163 -0.99 -6.90 -15.07
CA THR A 163 -0.37 -7.62 -16.19
C THR A 163 0.86 -8.38 -15.72
N TYR A 164 1.73 -7.73 -14.94
CA TYR A 164 2.91 -8.36 -14.35
C TYR A 164 2.54 -9.54 -13.46
N TRP A 165 1.67 -9.32 -12.47
CA TRP A 165 1.33 -10.34 -11.48
C TRP A 165 0.63 -11.56 -12.10
N LEU A 166 -0.35 -11.32 -12.97
CA LEU A 166 -1.08 -12.37 -13.68
C LEU A 166 -0.29 -12.98 -14.84
N ARG A 167 0.98 -12.57 -15.03
CA ARG A 167 1.88 -13.05 -16.10
C ARG A 167 1.26 -12.95 -17.50
N ARG A 168 0.51 -11.87 -17.73
CA ARG A 168 -0.05 -11.55 -19.04
C ARG A 168 1.04 -10.94 -19.93
N PRO A 169 0.98 -11.14 -21.26
CA PRO A 169 1.94 -10.51 -22.16
C PRO A 169 1.76 -8.98 -22.17
N GLY A 170 2.83 -8.25 -22.51
CA GLY A 170 2.76 -6.80 -22.74
C GLY A 170 3.14 -5.89 -21.56
N VAL A 171 3.82 -6.42 -20.53
CA VAL A 171 4.17 -5.64 -19.33
C VAL A 171 5.09 -4.45 -19.64
N VAL A 172 6.03 -4.61 -20.58
CA VAL A 172 7.01 -3.56 -20.94
C VAL A 172 6.31 -2.41 -21.66
N GLU A 173 5.41 -2.73 -22.59
CA GLU A 173 4.61 -1.76 -23.34
C GLU A 173 3.69 -0.97 -22.41
N LYS A 174 3.02 -1.66 -21.46
CA LYS A 174 2.16 -1.01 -20.47
C LYS A 174 2.94 -0.11 -19.53
N LEU A 175 4.10 -0.56 -19.02
CA LEU A 175 4.95 0.28 -18.18
C LEU A 175 5.43 1.52 -18.94
N THR A 176 5.80 1.37 -20.20
CA THR A 176 6.22 2.51 -21.04
C THR A 176 5.07 3.50 -21.24
N ALA A 177 3.85 3.01 -21.48
CA ALA A 177 2.66 3.84 -21.55
C ALA A 177 2.39 4.57 -20.21
N THR A 178 2.54 3.90 -19.07
CA THR A 178 2.45 4.51 -17.74
C THR A 178 3.47 5.63 -17.56
N ILE A 179 4.74 5.40 -17.90
CA ILE A 179 5.81 6.41 -17.77
C ILE A 179 5.50 7.62 -18.66
N ASN A 180 5.16 7.41 -19.92
CA ASN A 180 4.83 8.49 -20.85
C ASN A 180 3.62 9.30 -20.38
N ALA A 181 2.58 8.64 -19.86
CA ALA A 181 1.38 9.32 -19.35
C ALA A 181 1.62 10.06 -18.03
N SER A 182 2.73 9.78 -17.32
CA SER A 182 3.10 10.44 -16.06
C SER A 182 3.87 11.75 -16.25
N TYR A 183 4.26 12.10 -17.48
CA TYR A 183 5.00 13.33 -17.73
C TYR A 183 4.19 14.57 -17.32
N PRO A 184 4.84 15.63 -16.78
CA PRO A 184 4.14 16.77 -16.18
C PRO A 184 3.27 17.62 -17.13
N ASP A 185 3.44 17.46 -18.44
CA ASP A 185 2.63 18.06 -19.49
C ASP A 185 1.40 17.20 -19.88
N VAL A 186 1.37 15.93 -19.45
CA VAL A 186 0.25 15.00 -19.65
C VAL A 186 -0.55 14.83 -18.36
N ALA A 187 0.12 14.53 -17.24
CA ALA A 187 -0.50 14.35 -15.93
C ALA A 187 -0.70 15.70 -15.23
N THR A 188 -1.85 16.33 -15.49
CA THR A 188 -2.15 17.70 -15.05
C THR A 188 -3.15 17.80 -13.88
N LEU A 189 -3.84 16.73 -13.52
CA LEU A 189 -4.84 16.75 -12.44
C LEU A 189 -4.18 16.70 -11.06
N MET A 190 -3.16 15.86 -10.89
CA MET A 190 -2.44 15.73 -9.64
C MET A 190 -1.41 16.86 -9.44
N PRO A 191 -1.23 17.38 -8.21
CA PRO A 191 -0.16 18.31 -7.91
C PRO A 191 1.21 17.73 -8.30
N LYS A 192 2.00 18.53 -9.04
CA LYS A 192 3.32 18.10 -9.57
C LYS A 192 4.26 17.59 -8.48
N ASP A 193 4.29 18.27 -7.33
CA ASP A 193 5.12 17.88 -6.20
C ASP A 193 4.72 16.51 -5.64
N ARG A 194 3.42 16.18 -5.61
CA ARG A 194 2.91 14.87 -5.20
C ARG A 194 3.25 13.78 -6.22
N LEU A 195 3.06 14.06 -7.51
CA LEU A 195 3.38 13.11 -8.57
C LEU A 195 4.86 12.74 -8.52
N GLU A 196 5.73 13.75 -8.59
CA GLU A 196 7.18 13.58 -8.63
C GLU A 196 7.71 12.89 -7.37
N LYS A 197 7.31 13.37 -6.18
CA LYS A 197 7.95 12.94 -4.93
C LYS A 197 7.36 11.66 -4.33
N LEU A 198 6.12 11.29 -4.67
CA LEU A 198 5.46 10.12 -4.10
C LEU A 198 5.01 9.10 -5.16
N VAL A 199 4.22 9.54 -6.14
CA VAL A 199 3.45 8.61 -6.99
C VAL A 199 4.32 7.97 -8.07
N TYR A 200 5.29 8.70 -8.61
CA TYR A 200 6.22 8.18 -9.62
C TYR A 200 7.28 7.23 -9.04
N GLN A 201 7.59 7.35 -7.75
CA GLN A 201 8.67 6.60 -7.12
C GLN A 201 8.52 5.06 -7.20
N PRO A 202 7.36 4.44 -6.90
CA PRO A 202 7.19 3.00 -7.11
C PRO A 202 7.25 2.59 -8.60
N ILE A 203 6.88 3.47 -9.54
CA ILE A 203 6.99 3.20 -10.99
C ILE A 203 8.48 3.13 -11.39
N ASN A 204 9.29 4.08 -10.94
CA ASN A 204 10.73 4.10 -11.18
C ASN A 204 11.44 2.87 -10.58
N LEU A 205 11.12 2.51 -9.34
CA LEU A 205 11.66 1.31 -8.69
C LEU A 205 11.26 0.04 -9.43
N PHE A 206 10.00 -0.05 -9.87
CA PHE A 206 9.51 -1.21 -10.61
C PHE A 206 10.16 -1.33 -12.00
N HIS A 207 10.40 -0.22 -12.69
CA HIS A 207 11.18 -0.21 -13.93
C HIS A 207 12.58 -0.81 -13.74
N ARG A 208 13.29 -0.43 -12.67
CA ARG A 208 14.62 -0.98 -12.35
C ARG A 208 14.56 -2.45 -11.98
N PHE A 209 13.54 -2.84 -11.21
CA PHE A 209 13.28 -4.24 -10.90
C PHE A 209 13.05 -5.08 -12.17
N LEU A 210 12.19 -4.64 -13.09
CA LEU A 210 11.90 -5.36 -14.34
C LEU A 210 13.09 -5.43 -15.31
N THR A 211 13.97 -4.44 -15.30
CA THR A 211 15.17 -4.39 -16.14
C THR A 211 16.38 -5.05 -15.49
N GLU A 212 16.20 -5.69 -14.33
CA GLU A 212 17.27 -6.30 -13.53
C GLU A 212 18.42 -5.35 -13.18
N ASP A 213 18.15 -4.04 -13.08
CA ASP A 213 19.10 -3.00 -12.68
C ASP A 213 19.35 -3.05 -11.17
N ARG A 214 20.04 -4.09 -10.71
CA ARG A 214 20.36 -4.33 -9.29
C ARG A 214 21.18 -3.20 -8.66
N ALA A 215 22.12 -2.63 -9.42
CA ALA A 215 22.97 -1.56 -8.92
C ALA A 215 22.18 -0.25 -8.75
N GLY A 216 21.38 0.11 -9.76
CA GLY A 216 20.62 1.35 -9.73
C GLY A 216 19.33 1.31 -8.89
N PHE A 217 18.79 0.12 -8.60
CA PHE A 217 17.60 -0.03 -7.74
C PHE A 217 17.80 0.64 -6.39
N ASP A 218 18.96 0.39 -5.80
CA ASP A 218 19.31 0.78 -4.44
C ASP A 218 19.56 2.30 -4.35
N ASP A 219 20.14 2.90 -5.39
CA ASP A 219 20.24 4.37 -5.56
C ASP A 219 18.86 5.02 -5.68
N ALA A 220 17.96 4.44 -6.49
CA ALA A 220 16.60 4.94 -6.66
C ALA A 220 15.75 4.76 -5.40
N LEU A 221 16.03 3.73 -4.60
CA LEU A 221 15.35 3.54 -3.32
C LEU A 221 15.74 4.65 -2.35
N VAL A 222 17.03 4.99 -2.22
CA VAL A 222 17.48 6.13 -1.41
C VAL A 222 16.80 7.42 -1.87
N GLU A 223 16.79 7.69 -3.18
CA GLU A 223 16.15 8.87 -3.75
C GLU A 223 14.65 8.92 -3.45
N ALA A 224 13.93 7.80 -3.62
CA ALA A 224 12.50 7.70 -3.34
C ALA A 224 12.19 8.01 -1.87
N LEU A 225 13.02 7.57 -0.93
CA LEU A 225 12.83 7.80 0.50
C LEU A 225 13.13 9.25 0.90
N GLU A 226 14.14 9.88 0.30
CA GLU A 226 14.42 11.30 0.49
C GLU A 226 13.32 12.18 -0.13
N LEU A 227 12.80 11.82 -1.31
CA LEU A 227 11.66 12.50 -1.93
C LEU A 227 10.39 12.38 -1.08
N HIS A 228 10.13 11.19 -0.53
CA HIS A 228 9.04 10.98 0.41
C HIS A 228 9.19 11.87 1.64
N LYS A 229 10.38 11.92 2.25
CA LYS A 229 10.70 12.82 3.36
C LYS A 229 10.42 14.28 2.99
N MET A 230 10.96 14.77 1.88
CA MET A 230 10.78 16.14 1.41
C MET A 230 9.31 16.50 1.19
N TYR A 231 8.51 15.59 0.62
CA TYR A 231 7.07 15.84 0.42
C TYR A 231 6.34 16.02 1.75
N TRP A 232 6.57 15.13 2.72
CA TRP A 232 5.86 15.15 4.00
C TRP A 232 6.35 16.25 4.93
N THR A 233 7.56 16.78 4.75
CA THR A 233 8.08 17.92 5.51
C THR A 233 7.95 19.26 4.80
N ALA A 234 7.28 19.32 3.64
CA ALA A 234 7.14 20.57 2.87
C ALA A 234 6.37 21.65 3.64
N ASP A 235 5.46 21.25 4.54
CA ASP A 235 4.72 22.13 5.43
C ASP A 235 4.33 21.39 6.73
N GLU A 236 3.94 22.16 7.75
CA GLU A 236 3.59 21.61 9.06
C GLU A 236 2.36 20.70 9.05
N ASP A 237 1.41 20.92 8.15
CA ASP A 237 0.18 20.13 8.09
C ASP A 237 0.45 18.75 7.51
N ARG A 238 1.31 18.66 6.49
CA ARG A 238 1.81 17.40 5.94
C ARG A 238 2.64 16.63 6.97
N ALA A 239 3.52 17.30 7.71
CA ALA A 239 4.43 16.66 8.67
C ALA A 239 3.68 15.94 9.82
N LYS A 240 2.45 16.40 10.11
CA LYS A 240 1.56 15.82 11.12
C LYS A 240 0.76 14.61 10.61
N LYS A 241 0.73 14.34 9.29
CA LYS A 241 -0.06 13.23 8.73
C LYS A 241 0.63 11.88 8.98
N THR A 242 -0.12 10.92 9.50
CA THR A 242 0.34 9.54 9.66
C THR A 242 0.66 8.87 8.32
N ALA A 243 0.07 9.35 7.22
CA ALA A 243 0.35 8.85 5.88
C ALA A 243 1.83 8.98 5.47
N GLY A 244 2.57 9.92 6.06
CA GLY A 244 4.00 10.07 5.80
C GLY A 244 4.89 9.09 6.56
N ARG A 245 4.35 8.27 7.46
CA ARG A 245 5.15 7.38 8.31
C ARG A 245 5.74 6.20 7.56
N ILE A 246 5.13 5.78 6.45
CA ILE A 246 5.59 4.68 5.60
C ILE A 246 5.53 5.10 4.14
N ALA A 247 6.59 4.77 3.39
CA ALA A 247 6.60 4.87 1.93
C ALA A 247 6.03 3.57 1.33
N LEU A 248 4.71 3.36 1.42
CA LEU A 248 4.09 2.05 1.16
C LEU A 248 4.36 1.48 -0.24
N GLY A 249 4.33 2.32 -1.28
CA GLY A 249 4.68 1.90 -2.65
C GLY A 249 6.14 1.43 -2.75
N PRO A 250 7.13 2.28 -2.39
CA PRO A 250 8.53 1.87 -2.31
C PRO A 250 8.77 0.63 -1.43
N LEU A 251 8.08 0.50 -0.29
CA LEU A 251 8.16 -0.68 0.58
C LEU A 251 7.74 -1.95 -0.17
N ALA A 252 6.60 -1.92 -0.85
CA ALA A 252 6.10 -3.08 -1.60
C ALA A 252 7.02 -3.47 -2.77
N ILE A 253 7.55 -2.50 -3.52
CA ILE A 253 8.50 -2.82 -4.60
C ILE A 253 9.83 -3.34 -4.05
N THR A 254 10.28 -2.83 -2.91
CA THR A 254 11.46 -3.37 -2.19
C THR A 254 11.22 -4.81 -1.75
N CYS A 255 10.01 -5.16 -1.30
CA CYS A 255 9.63 -6.53 -1.01
C CYS A 255 9.76 -7.44 -2.24
N PHE A 256 9.29 -7.01 -3.41
CA PHE A 256 9.51 -7.75 -4.67
C PHE A 256 10.99 -7.90 -5.03
N ALA A 257 11.77 -6.83 -4.93
CA ALA A 257 13.20 -6.87 -5.22
C ALA A 257 13.93 -7.83 -4.27
N TYR A 258 13.65 -7.77 -2.96
CA TYR A 258 14.18 -8.69 -1.97
C TYR A 258 13.78 -10.15 -2.28
N ASP A 259 12.52 -10.38 -2.63
CA ASP A 259 12.01 -11.71 -2.98
C ASP A 259 12.60 -12.23 -4.31
N GLY A 260 13.04 -11.32 -5.19
CA GLY A 260 13.81 -11.59 -6.41
C GLY A 260 15.34 -11.59 -6.21
N GLU A 261 15.81 -11.70 -4.97
CA GLU A 261 17.22 -11.79 -4.59
C GLU A 261 18.07 -10.56 -5.00
N PHE A 262 17.46 -9.38 -5.10
CA PHE A 262 18.23 -8.13 -5.19
C PHE A 262 18.93 -7.87 -3.85
N PRO A 263 20.19 -7.42 -3.86
CA PRO A 263 20.80 -6.89 -2.65
C PRO A 263 20.07 -5.61 -2.25
N ILE A 264 19.57 -5.55 -1.01
CA ILE A 264 18.94 -4.36 -0.45
C ILE A 264 19.86 -3.83 0.66
N ASP A 265 20.68 -2.83 0.32
CA ASP A 265 21.66 -2.21 1.23
C ASP A 265 21.14 -0.85 1.74
N VAL A 266 19.81 -0.69 1.86
CA VAL A 266 19.16 0.53 2.35
C VAL A 266 18.32 0.22 3.59
N GLU A 267 18.52 1.01 4.65
CA GLU A 267 17.74 0.94 5.89
C GLU A 267 16.99 2.26 6.13
N SER A 268 15.71 2.18 6.47
CA SER A 268 14.90 3.33 6.86
C SER A 268 13.63 2.92 7.58
N GLY A 269 13.18 3.72 8.55
CA GLY A 269 11.88 3.52 9.20
C GLY A 269 10.68 3.73 8.27
N TYR A 270 10.86 4.33 7.08
CA TYR A 270 9.80 4.40 6.06
C TYR A 270 9.56 3.06 5.35
N ILE A 271 10.53 2.15 5.40
CA ILE A 271 10.49 0.80 4.83
C ILE A 271 10.93 -0.21 5.89
N PRO A 272 10.08 -0.51 6.90
CA PRO A 272 10.48 -1.29 8.06
C PRO A 272 11.16 -2.62 7.70
N LYS A 273 12.33 -2.86 8.31
CA LYS A 273 13.22 -3.98 7.97
C LYS A 273 12.53 -5.33 8.06
N GLU A 274 11.79 -5.60 9.13
CA GLU A 274 11.11 -6.89 9.32
C GLU A 274 9.99 -7.10 8.29
N LEU A 275 9.36 -6.02 7.80
CA LEU A 275 8.41 -6.09 6.70
C LEU A 275 9.11 -6.40 5.38
N VAL A 276 10.32 -5.90 5.13
CA VAL A 276 11.08 -6.27 3.92
C VAL A 276 11.57 -7.72 4.00
N GLN A 277 12.13 -8.13 5.14
CA GLN A 277 12.88 -9.39 5.28
C GLN A 277 12.04 -10.61 5.67
N ARG A 278 10.71 -10.47 5.68
CA ARG A 278 9.75 -11.55 6.01
C ARG A 278 9.84 -12.00 7.48
N GLY A 279 10.21 -11.11 8.40
CA GLY A 279 10.48 -11.45 9.81
C GLY A 279 9.33 -12.12 10.56
N TRP A 280 8.09 -11.92 10.09
CA TRP A 280 6.87 -12.46 10.68
C TRP A 280 6.12 -13.45 9.78
N LEU A 281 6.64 -13.75 8.59
CA LEU A 281 5.93 -14.58 7.62
C LEU A 281 5.84 -16.02 8.14
N GLY A 282 4.62 -16.52 8.34
CA GLY A 282 4.35 -17.86 8.87
C GLY A 282 4.18 -17.95 10.39
N GLU A 283 4.44 -16.86 11.13
CA GLU A 283 4.21 -16.79 12.58
C GLU A 283 2.71 -16.68 12.92
N PHE A 284 1.93 -16.09 12.02
CA PHE A 284 0.48 -15.92 12.17
C PHE A 284 -0.24 -16.25 10.86
N PRO A 285 -1.47 -16.81 10.92
CA PRO A 285 -2.31 -16.96 9.74
C PRO A 285 -2.63 -15.59 9.13
N VAL A 286 -2.37 -15.46 7.83
CA VAL A 286 -2.69 -14.27 7.01
C VAL A 286 -4.09 -14.37 6.39
#